data_AF-A0A7C7XB24-F1
#
_entry.id   AF-A0A7C7XB24-F1
#
_cell.length_a   1.000
_cell.length_b   1.000
_cell.length_c   1.000
_cell.angle_alpha   90.00
_cell.angle_beta   90.00
_cell.angle_gamma   90.00
#
_symmetry.space_group_name_H-M   'P 1'
#
loop_
_entity.id
_entity.type
_entity.pdbx_description
1 polymer ?
#
loop_
_entity_poly.entity_id
_entity_poly.type
_entity_poly.pdbx_seq_one_letter_code
_entity_poly.pdbx_strand_id
1 'polypeptide(L)'
;MPKSYDQPLSAPRLAELKDQDIDFSEVPELDEAFWKNAMLVLPEKTQPVTLHVKKFVVDAFKDGSKGYQTRMNAVLETYVRAPLTKSSA
;
A
#
# COMPACT_ATOMS: atom_id res chain seq x y z
N MET A 1 -8.68 -25.72 -19.52
CA MET A 1 -9.56 -24.85 -18.72
C MET A 1 -8.76 -24.43 -17.50
N PRO A 2 -8.63 -23.13 -17.22
CA PRO A 2 -7.87 -22.68 -16.05
C PRO A 2 -8.52 -23.27 -14.80
N LYS A 3 -7.70 -23.83 -13.90
CA LYS A 3 -8.19 -24.42 -12.64
C LYS A 3 -8.39 -23.29 -11.64
N SER A 4 -9.44 -22.50 -11.83
CA SER A 4 -9.86 -21.53 -10.81
C SER A 4 -10.46 -22.32 -9.65
N TYR A 5 -9.82 -22.24 -8.48
CA TYR A 5 -10.34 -22.83 -7.25
C TYR A 5 -11.23 -21.78 -6.57
N ASP A 6 -12.52 -22.10 -6.39
CA ASP A 6 -13.45 -21.23 -5.64
C ASP A 6 -13.07 -21.06 -4.16
N GLN A 7 -12.18 -21.92 -3.65
CA GLN A 7 -11.70 -21.91 -2.27
C GLN A 7 -10.19 -22.19 -2.21
N PRO A 8 -9.46 -21.58 -1.25
CA PRO A 8 -8.04 -21.84 -1.08
C PRO A 8 -7.79 -23.31 -0.72
N LEU A 9 -6.79 -23.92 -1.35
CA LEU A 9 -6.35 -25.28 -1.07
C LEU A 9 -5.86 -25.40 0.38
N SER A 10 -6.18 -26.51 1.04
CA SER A 10 -5.66 -26.80 2.38
C SER A 10 -4.16 -27.10 2.33
N ALA A 11 -3.44 -26.78 3.41
CA ALA A 11 -1.99 -26.99 3.53
C ALA A 11 -1.47 -28.38 3.07
N PRO A 12 -2.09 -29.53 3.43
CA PRO A 12 -1.62 -30.82 2.94
C PRO A 12 -1.77 -30.98 1.42
N ARG A 13 -2.80 -30.38 0.82
CA ARG A 13 -3.06 -30.47 -0.61
C ARG A 13 -2.11 -29.60 -1.44
N LEU A 14 -1.65 -28.48 -0.85
CA LEU A 14 -0.58 -27.67 -1.44
C LEU A 14 0.77 -28.40 -1.43
N ALA A 15 1.06 -29.18 -0.38
CA ALA A 15 2.31 -29.93 -0.28
C ALA A 15 2.42 -31.10 -1.29
N GLU A 16 1.27 -31.60 -1.78
CA GLU A 16 1.20 -32.63 -2.82
C GLU A 16 1.24 -32.07 -4.24
N LEU A 17 1.04 -30.76 -4.40
CA LEU A 17 1.06 -30.09 -5.70
C LEU A 17 2.50 -29.99 -6.21
N LYS A 18 2.75 -30.47 -7.43
CA LYS A 18 4.06 -30.33 -8.08
C LYS A 18 4.13 -29.02 -8.84
N ASP A 19 5.33 -28.44 -8.95
CA ASP A 19 5.55 -27.18 -9.66
C ASP A 19 5.01 -27.18 -11.11
N GLN A 20 5.07 -28.32 -11.79
CA GLN A 20 4.57 -28.48 -13.17
C GLN A 20 3.05 -28.39 -13.29
N ASP A 21 2.33 -28.62 -12.19
CA ASP A 21 0.87 -28.57 -12.13
C ASP A 21 0.34 -27.16 -11.73
N ILE A 22 1.24 -26.20 -11.47
CA ILE A 22 0.90 -24.81 -11.16
C ILE A 22 0.46 -24.10 -12.45
N ASP A 23 -0.75 -23.56 -12.42
CA ASP A 23 -1.35 -22.81 -13.52
C ASP A 23 -0.98 -21.33 -13.40
N PHE A 24 -0.22 -20.80 -14.35
CA PHE A 24 0.18 -19.39 -14.43
C PHE A 24 -0.64 -18.58 -15.43
N SER A 25 -1.72 -19.14 -15.99
CA SER A 25 -2.52 -18.46 -17.04
C SER A 25 -3.12 -17.11 -16.60
N GLU A 26 -3.35 -16.93 -15.30
CA GLU A 26 -3.85 -15.67 -14.70
C GLU A 26 -2.76 -14.63 -14.43
N VAL A 27 -1.49 -15.03 -14.44
CA VAL A 27 -0.35 -14.17 -14.11
C VAL A 27 0.63 -14.19 -15.29
N PRO A 28 0.36 -13.40 -16.35
CA PRO A 28 1.25 -13.34 -17.49
C PRO A 28 2.63 -12.83 -17.08
N GLU A 29 3.67 -13.28 -17.78
CA GLU A 29 5.04 -12.82 -17.54
C GLU A 29 5.14 -11.30 -17.76
N LEU A 30 5.81 -10.61 -16.84
CA LEU A 30 6.01 -9.17 -16.91
C LEU A 30 7.11 -8.85 -17.94
N ASP A 31 6.69 -8.53 -19.16
CA ASP A 31 7.57 -8.28 -20.30
C ASP A 31 8.10 -6.82 -20.36
N GLU A 32 8.95 -6.54 -21.34
CA GLU A 32 9.51 -5.20 -21.55
C GLU A 32 8.42 -4.14 -21.80
N ALA A 33 7.28 -4.53 -22.38
CA ALA A 33 6.16 -3.64 -22.66
C ALA A 33 5.42 -3.21 -21.38
N PHE A 34 5.29 -4.12 -20.40
CA PHE A 34 4.82 -3.81 -19.05
C PHE A 34 5.73 -2.79 -18.39
N TRP A 35 7.05 -3.05 -18.35
CA TRP A 35 8.00 -2.17 -17.69
C TRP A 35 8.16 -0.81 -18.37
N LYS A 36 7.95 -0.72 -19.69
CA LYS A 36 7.97 0.54 -20.45
C LYS A 36 6.95 1.56 -19.94
N ASN A 37 5.81 1.10 -19.44
CA ASN A 37 4.72 1.96 -18.94
C ASN A 37 4.59 1.92 -17.41
N ALA A 38 5.43 1.14 -16.72
CA ALA A 38 5.39 1.02 -15.29
C ALA A 38 5.76 2.34 -14.62
N MET A 39 4.85 2.88 -13.80
CA MET A 39 5.12 4.08 -13.02
C MET A 39 5.88 3.69 -11.75
N LEU A 40 7.13 4.13 -11.65
CA LEU A 40 7.93 3.95 -10.45
C LEU A 40 7.35 4.82 -9.32
N VAL A 41 6.64 4.20 -8.37
CA VAL A 41 6.18 4.87 -7.16
C VAL A 41 7.29 4.81 -6.13
N LEU A 42 8.13 5.85 -6.10
CA LEU A 42 9.09 6.02 -5.01
C LEU A 42 8.36 6.59 -3.79
N PRO A 43 8.62 6.07 -2.58
CA PRO A 43 8.09 6.67 -1.37
C PRO A 43 8.60 8.11 -1.26
N GLU A 44 7.68 9.05 -1.12
CA GLU A 44 8.00 10.46 -1.00
C GLU A 44 8.80 10.69 0.29
N LYS A 45 9.98 11.31 0.15
CA LYS A 45 10.84 11.56 1.31
C LYS A 45 10.23 12.67 2.16
N THR A 46 10.19 12.46 3.47
CA THR A 46 9.80 13.52 4.41
C THR A 46 10.83 14.65 4.38
N GLN A 47 10.38 15.87 4.14
CA GLN A 47 11.20 17.08 4.30
C GLN A 47 11.14 17.56 5.76
N PRO A 48 12.29 17.81 6.43
CA PRO A 48 12.29 18.38 7.77
C PRO A 48 11.80 19.83 7.73
N VAL A 49 10.77 20.14 8.52
CA VAL A 49 10.18 21.49 8.65
C VAL A 49 9.96 21.83 10.12
N THR A 50 10.08 23.12 10.45
CA THR A 50 9.74 23.63 11.80
C THR A 50 8.31 24.16 11.77
N LEU A 51 7.38 23.47 12.44
CA LEU A 51 5.97 23.85 12.55
C LEU A 51 5.51 23.82 14.00
N HIS A 52 4.70 24.82 14.39
CA HIS A 52 4.01 24.81 15.67
C HIS A 52 2.74 23.96 15.59
N VAL A 53 2.69 22.89 16.38
CA VAL A 53 1.53 21.99 16.48
C VAL A 53 0.94 22.10 17.88
N LYS A 54 -0.39 22.11 18.01
CA LYS A 54 -1.06 22.15 19.32
C LYS A 54 -0.64 20.96 20.19
N LYS A 55 -0.40 21.21 21.48
CA LYS A 55 0.02 20.18 22.45
C LYS A 55 -0.87 18.93 22.44
N PHE A 56 -2.19 19.11 22.46
CA PHE A 56 -3.15 17.99 22.41
C PHE A 56 -2.94 17.07 21.20
N VAL A 57 -2.64 17.64 20.02
CA VAL A 57 -2.40 16.86 18.80
C VAL A 57 -1.13 16.03 18.95
N VAL A 58 -0.04 16.65 19.41
CA VAL A 58 1.22 15.95 19.65
C VAL A 58 1.05 14.82 20.66
N ASP A 59 0.33 15.07 21.75
CA ASP A 59 0.07 14.08 22.79
C ASP A 59 -0.77 12.90 22.25
N ALA A 60 -1.82 13.18 21.46
CA ALA A 60 -2.65 12.15 20.82
C ALA A 60 -1.85 11.24 19.88
N PHE A 61 -0.92 11.78 19.10
CA PHE A 61 -0.08 10.96 18.21
C PHE A 61 1.04 10.21 18.96
N LYS A 62 1.47 10.69 20.14
CA LYS A 62 2.52 10.06 20.95
C LYS A 62 2.05 8.86 21.77
N ASP A 63 0.76 8.77 22.07
CA ASP A 63 0.18 7.74 22.94
C ASP A 63 0.44 6.30 22.43
N GLY A 64 0.57 6.13 21.10
CA GLY A 64 0.72 4.83 20.42
C GLY A 64 2.15 4.40 20.07
N SER A 65 3.17 4.68 20.88
CA SER A 65 4.59 4.26 20.68
C SER A 65 5.37 4.98 19.55
N LYS A 66 6.58 4.47 19.25
CA LYS A 66 7.56 5.00 18.26
C LYS A 66 6.89 5.28 16.90
N GLY A 67 7.35 6.32 16.20
CA GLY A 67 6.83 6.67 14.87
C GLY A 67 5.64 7.62 14.84
N TYR A 68 5.41 8.42 15.90
CA TYR A 68 4.34 9.43 15.92
C TYR A 68 4.44 10.43 14.74
N GLN A 69 5.65 10.79 14.32
CA GLN A 69 5.89 11.65 13.16
C GLN A 69 5.40 11.02 11.86
N THR A 70 5.66 9.72 11.66
CA THR A 70 5.20 8.98 10.49
C THR A 70 3.67 8.92 10.42
N ARG A 71 3.01 8.65 11.55
CA ARG A 71 1.54 8.65 11.63
C ARG A 71 0.96 10.04 11.37
N MET A 72 1.56 11.07 11.96
CA MET A 72 1.15 12.45 11.75
C MET A 72 1.29 12.85 10.27
N ASN A 73 2.40 12.48 9.62
CA ASN A 73 2.61 12.74 8.20
C ASN A 73 1.58 12.01 7.31
N ALA A 74 1.26 10.74 7.59
CA ALA A 74 0.27 9.99 6.82
C ALA A 74 -1.13 10.63 6.87
N VAL A 75 -1.51 11.21 8.02
CA VAL A 75 -2.78 11.95 8.16
C VAL A 75 -2.75 13.24 7.34
N LEU A 76 -1.65 13.99 7.38
CA LEU A 76 -1.49 15.20 6.57
C LEU A 76 -1.53 14.88 5.07
N GLU A 77 -0.85 13.82 4.64
CA GLU A 77 -0.86 13.31 3.26
C GLU A 77 -2.29 12.94 2.82
N THR A 78 -3.03 12.23 3.67
CA THR A 78 -4.43 11.87 3.40
C THR A 78 -5.31 13.12 3.25
N TYR A 79 -5.13 14.11 4.11
CA TYR A 79 -5.88 15.37 4.03
C TYR A 79 -5.59 16.15 2.74
N VAL A 80 -4.33 16.18 2.30
CA VAL A 80 -3.92 16.87 1.06
C VAL A 80 -4.38 16.11 -0.19
N ARG A 81 -4.36 14.78 -0.17
CA ARG A 81 -4.80 13.91 -1.28
C ARG A 81 -6.30 13.77 -1.39
N ALA A 82 -7.04 13.96 -0.30
CA ALA A 82 -8.48 14.10 -0.39
C ALA A 82 -8.76 15.26 -1.36
N PRO A 83 -9.54 15.04 -2.43
CA PRO A 83 -9.90 16.13 -3.32
C PRO A 83 -10.53 17.20 -2.44
N LEU A 84 -9.88 18.36 -2.32
CA LEU A 84 -10.40 19.52 -1.62
C LEU A 84 -11.75 19.77 -2.25
N THR A 85 -12.82 19.27 -1.63
CA THR A 85 -14.17 19.48 -2.10
C THR A 85 -14.30 20.98 -2.15
N LYS A 86 -14.42 21.52 -3.37
CA LYS A 86 -14.64 22.94 -3.57
C LYS A 86 -15.91 23.28 -2.79
N SER A 87 -15.74 23.79 -1.58
CA SER A 87 -16.72 24.62 -0.92
C SER A 87 -16.68 25.97 -1.64
N SER A 88 -17.12 25.95 -2.90
CA SER A 88 -17.57 27.15 -3.59
C SER A 88 -18.94 27.47 -2.98
N ALA A 89 -18.93 28.41 -2.05
CA ALA A 89 -20.10 29.23 -1.76
C ALA A 89 -20.42 30.13 -2.96
#